data_AF-A0A9D5SFB0-F1
#
_entry.id   AF-A0A9D5SFB0-F1
#
_cell.length_a   1.000
_cell.length_b   1.000
_cell.length_c   1.000
_cell.angle_alpha   90.00
_cell.angle_beta   90.00
_cell.angle_gamma   90.00
#
_symmetry.space_group_name_H-M   'P 1'
#
loop_
_entity.id
_entity.type
_entity.pdbx_description
1 polymer ?
#
loop_
_entity_poly.entity_id
_entity_poly.type
_entity_poly.pdbx_seq_one_letter_code
_entity_poly.pdbx_strand_id
1 'polypeptide(L)'
;MNLEMSNEFVCAFKKCLIETMKVFITFCAENNIRYFCTGGTAIGAIRHKGFIPWDDDIDVCMLREDYDRFMSLRSKCNGSGYAIIDYHDKGNPAPYGKFVNMNTTLVETDCFPYSSGIFIDVFPLDNVKNDLEETKRIKEKVMSDMKLYQSSAYDLSWSEVFKYLMNGHLNSVRKVLQSKCIYQHQFAKLSNMLEENENVLRNINGDRVLNYYTFYKIEKEIFPKEWFSGTIEVPFEDIRINLPVGYHEYLSKLFGDYMTLPPVDKQVSHHSQYYCNLREHLSIEEIRRRLSKGEVYVM
;
A
#
# COMPACT_ATOMS: atom_id res chain seq x y z
N MET A 1 -11.05 -18.42 -10.81
CA MET A 1 -12.49 -18.05 -10.87
C MET A 1 -12.60 -16.84 -9.98
N ASN A 2 -12.59 -15.63 -10.56
CA ASN A 2 -12.77 -14.41 -9.78
C ASN A 2 -14.24 -14.38 -9.39
N LEU A 3 -14.53 -14.78 -8.15
CA LEU A 3 -15.85 -14.55 -7.57
C LEU A 3 -15.98 -13.04 -7.42
N GLU A 4 -16.90 -12.43 -8.17
CA GLU A 4 -17.23 -11.02 -7.99
C GLU A 4 -17.74 -10.83 -6.55
N MET A 5 -17.18 -9.84 -5.86
CA MET A 5 -17.66 -9.44 -4.54
C MET A 5 -19.11 -8.99 -4.67
N SER A 6 -19.98 -9.47 -3.78
CA SER A 6 -21.35 -8.94 -3.73
C SER A 6 -21.31 -7.45 -3.37
N ASN A 7 -22.28 -6.68 -3.88
CA ASN A 7 -22.40 -5.26 -3.53
C ASN A 7 -22.49 -5.05 -2.01
N GLU A 8 -23.15 -5.96 -1.30
CA GLU A 8 -23.23 -5.94 0.16
C GLU A 8 -21.83 -6.04 0.79
N PHE A 9 -21.00 -6.97 0.29
CA PHE A 9 -19.63 -7.13 0.76
C PHE A 9 -18.77 -5.91 0.47
N VAL A 10 -18.86 -5.33 -0.74
CA VAL A 10 -18.15 -4.09 -1.09
C VAL A 10 -18.52 -2.96 -0.12
N CYS A 11 -19.81 -2.78 0.20
CA CYS A 11 -20.26 -1.78 1.16
C CYS A 11 -19.68 -2.02 2.56
N ALA A 12 -19.71 -3.27 3.05
CA ALA A 12 -19.16 -3.61 4.37
C ALA A 12 -17.64 -3.42 4.43
N PHE A 13 -16.94 -3.79 3.36
CA PHE A 13 -15.50 -3.61 3.21
C PHE A 13 -15.12 -2.11 3.25
N LYS A 14 -15.79 -1.27 2.45
CA LYS A 14 -15.57 0.20 2.46
C LYS A 14 -15.88 0.80 3.83
N LYS A 15 -16.92 0.33 4.51
CA LYS A 15 -17.19 0.72 5.90
C LYS A 15 -16.04 0.36 6.84
N CYS A 16 -15.47 -0.84 6.72
CA CYS A 16 -14.33 -1.25 7.53
C CYS A 16 -13.07 -0.41 7.24
N LEU A 17 -12.83 -0.04 5.99
CA LEU A 17 -11.76 0.91 5.62
C LEU A 17 -11.96 2.27 6.28
N ILE A 18 -13.18 2.80 6.26
CA ILE A 18 -13.51 4.08 6.92
C ILE A 18 -13.31 4.01 8.43
N GLU A 19 -13.74 2.94 9.10
CA GLU A 19 -13.49 2.76 10.54
C GLU A 19 -11.99 2.65 10.83
N THR A 20 -11.22 1.97 9.96
CA THR A 20 -9.75 1.92 10.06
C THR A 20 -9.14 3.31 9.89
N MET A 21 -9.64 4.09 8.93
CA MET A 21 -9.20 5.47 8.69
C MET A 21 -9.52 6.40 9.87
N LYS A 22 -10.68 6.26 10.52
CA LYS A 22 -11.04 7.01 11.74
C LYS A 22 -10.02 6.79 12.86
N VAL A 23 -9.61 5.53 13.08
CA VAL A 23 -8.58 5.19 14.07
C VAL A 23 -7.21 5.71 13.66
N PHE A 24 -6.84 5.61 12.39
CA PHE A 24 -5.61 6.18 11.85
C PHE A 24 -5.53 7.70 12.05
N ILE A 25 -6.63 8.43 11.76
CA ILE A 25 -6.71 9.89 11.96
C ILE A 25 -6.51 10.24 13.43
N THR A 26 -7.20 9.52 14.32
CA THR A 26 -7.09 9.72 15.78
C THR A 26 -5.64 9.48 16.23
N PHE A 27 -5.04 8.38 15.79
CA PHE A 27 -3.64 8.05 16.08
C PHE A 27 -2.69 9.15 15.61
N CYS A 28 -2.86 9.66 14.39
CA CYS A 28 -2.02 10.75 13.87
C CYS A 28 -2.20 12.04 14.67
N ALA A 29 -3.44 12.42 15.00
CA ALA A 29 -3.74 13.63 15.77
C ALA A 29 -3.12 13.58 17.18
N GLU A 30 -3.32 12.50 17.92
CA GLU A 30 -2.78 12.31 19.28
C GLU A 30 -1.24 12.32 19.30
N ASN A 31 -0.62 11.89 18.21
CA ASN A 31 0.82 11.81 18.08
C ASN A 31 1.43 12.97 17.28
N ASN A 32 0.65 14.00 16.93
CA ASN A 32 1.11 15.16 16.14
C ASN A 32 1.85 14.74 14.85
N ILE A 33 1.32 13.75 14.14
CA ILE A 33 1.81 13.28 12.85
C ILE A 33 0.96 13.91 11.76
N ARG A 34 1.61 14.55 10.79
CA ARG A 34 0.92 15.07 9.61
C ARG A 34 0.92 14.03 8.50
N TYR A 35 -0.25 13.81 7.92
CA TYR A 35 -0.44 12.95 6.75
C TYR A 35 -1.23 13.70 5.67
N PHE A 36 -1.17 13.18 4.44
CA PHE A 36 -1.91 13.68 3.30
C PHE A 36 -2.53 12.49 2.55
N CYS A 37 -3.84 12.47 2.33
CA CYS A 37 -4.42 11.53 1.38
C CYS A 37 -3.87 11.82 -0.03
N THR A 38 -3.59 10.75 -0.77
CA THR A 38 -2.87 10.80 -2.04
C THR A 38 -3.61 9.97 -3.10
N GLY A 39 -3.17 10.01 -4.35
CA GLY A 39 -3.65 9.10 -5.40
C GLY A 39 -5.18 9.07 -5.59
N GLY A 40 -5.72 7.86 -5.69
CA GLY A 40 -7.16 7.60 -5.88
C GLY A 40 -8.02 8.16 -4.76
N THR A 41 -7.55 8.04 -3.52
CA THR A 41 -8.22 8.61 -2.33
C THR A 41 -8.39 10.12 -2.44
N ALA A 42 -7.34 10.85 -2.83
CA ALA A 42 -7.39 12.31 -2.99
C ALA A 42 -8.33 12.74 -4.13
N ILE A 43 -8.32 12.01 -5.25
CA ILE A 43 -9.26 12.24 -6.36
C ILE A 43 -10.69 11.98 -5.89
N GLY A 44 -10.94 10.88 -5.19
CA GLY A 44 -12.24 10.51 -4.62
C GLY A 44 -12.79 11.62 -3.71
N ALA A 45 -11.97 12.11 -2.78
CA ALA A 45 -12.34 13.18 -1.86
C ALA A 45 -12.84 14.44 -2.58
N ILE A 46 -12.13 14.87 -3.61
CA ILE A 46 -12.48 16.11 -4.33
C ILE A 46 -13.67 15.88 -5.27
N ARG A 47 -13.63 14.80 -6.07
CA ARG A 47 -14.56 14.55 -7.17
C ARG A 47 -15.87 13.90 -6.72
N HIS A 48 -15.79 12.94 -5.81
CA HIS A 48 -16.94 12.12 -5.37
C HIS A 48 -17.38 12.40 -3.93
N LYS A 49 -16.59 13.16 -3.15
CA LYS A 49 -16.79 13.35 -1.70
C LYS A 49 -16.72 12.03 -0.93
N GLY A 50 -15.93 11.08 -1.43
CA GLY A 50 -15.84 9.71 -0.93
C GLY A 50 -14.98 8.85 -1.85
N PHE A 51 -15.15 7.53 -1.78
CA PHE A 51 -14.43 6.62 -2.66
C PHE A 51 -14.76 6.88 -4.14
N ILE A 52 -13.78 6.66 -5.02
CA ILE A 52 -14.09 6.41 -6.42
C ILE A 52 -14.89 5.08 -6.48
N PRO A 53 -15.97 4.97 -7.28
CA PRO A 53 -16.87 3.82 -7.20
C PRO A 53 -16.18 2.44 -7.37
N TRP A 54 -15.17 2.38 -8.24
CA TRP A 54 -14.40 1.18 -8.57
C TRP A 54 -13.06 1.06 -7.80
N ASP A 55 -12.86 1.89 -6.78
CA ASP A 55 -11.65 1.92 -5.95
C ASP A 55 -11.94 1.28 -4.58
N ASP A 56 -10.93 0.63 -4.01
CA ASP A 56 -11.05 -0.27 -2.85
C ASP A 56 -9.89 -0.20 -1.86
N ASP A 57 -9.13 0.91 -1.86
CA ASP A 57 -8.09 1.17 -0.87
C ASP A 57 -8.13 2.63 -0.36
N ILE A 58 -7.28 2.91 0.63
CA ILE A 58 -7.01 4.26 1.10
C ILE A 58 -5.49 4.43 1.16
N ASP A 59 -5.00 5.39 0.39
CA ASP A 59 -3.59 5.77 0.37
C ASP A 59 -3.38 7.10 1.09
N VAL A 60 -2.35 7.14 1.93
CA VAL A 60 -1.81 8.38 2.49
C VAL A 60 -0.32 8.46 2.26
N CYS A 61 0.20 9.68 2.28
CA CYS A 61 1.63 9.92 2.32
C CYS A 61 2.00 10.88 3.46
N MET A 62 3.26 10.82 3.87
CA MET A 62 3.84 11.63 4.94
C MET A 62 5.19 12.16 4.48
N LEU A 63 5.55 13.39 4.87
CA LEU A 63 6.94 13.84 4.71
C LEU A 63 7.84 12.96 5.58
N ARG A 64 9.10 12.78 5.17
CA ARG A 64 10.06 11.88 5.84
C ARG A 64 10.07 11.99 7.37
N GLU A 65 10.08 13.19 7.92
CA GLU A 65 10.10 13.40 9.38
C GLU A 65 8.84 12.83 10.08
N ASP A 66 7.66 13.05 9.50
CA ASP A 66 6.39 12.50 10.00
C ASP A 66 6.32 10.97 9.80
N TYR A 67 6.83 10.47 8.67
CA TYR A 67 6.89 9.04 8.38
C TYR A 67 7.78 8.29 9.38
N ASP A 68 9.01 8.76 9.61
CA ASP A 68 9.93 8.15 10.57
C ASP A 68 9.33 8.20 11.99
N ARG A 69 8.65 9.29 12.36
CA ARG A 69 7.92 9.39 13.62
C ARG A 69 6.79 8.36 13.69
N PHE A 70 5.96 8.24 12.65
CA PHE A 70 4.90 7.25 12.56
C PHE A 70 5.43 5.83 12.78
N MET A 71 6.50 5.46 12.07
CA MET A 71 7.13 4.14 12.19
C MET A 71 7.72 3.88 13.58
N SER A 72 8.28 4.91 14.22
CA SER A 72 8.82 4.80 15.59
C SER A 72 7.75 4.50 16.66
N LEU A 73 6.48 4.75 16.35
CA LEU A 73 5.35 4.59 17.26
C LEU A 73 4.62 3.24 17.13
N ARG A 74 5.15 2.31 16.34
CA ARG A 74 4.64 0.92 16.21
C ARG A 74 4.17 0.29 17.51
N SER A 75 5.00 0.36 18.54
CA SER A 75 4.73 -0.27 19.84
C SER A 75 3.53 0.32 20.57
N LYS A 76 3.09 1.54 20.24
CA LYS A 76 1.86 2.14 20.79
C LYS A 76 0.59 1.42 20.31
N CYS A 77 0.66 0.67 19.22
CA CYS A 77 -0.49 -0.09 18.72
C CYS A 77 -0.69 -1.42 19.48
N ASN A 78 0.27 -1.83 20.32
CA ASN A 78 0.19 -3.10 21.04
C ASN A 78 -1.10 -3.21 21.89
N GLY A 79 -1.89 -4.26 21.62
CA GLY A 79 -3.15 -4.51 22.33
C GLY A 79 -4.34 -3.65 21.89
N SER A 80 -4.19 -2.77 20.91
CA SER A 80 -5.28 -1.92 20.40
C SER A 80 -6.20 -2.60 19.38
N GLY A 81 -5.81 -3.77 18.87
CA GLY A 81 -6.44 -4.38 17.70
C GLY A 81 -5.96 -3.78 16.36
N TYR A 82 -4.99 -2.86 16.39
CA TYR A 82 -4.32 -2.30 15.21
C TYR A 82 -2.82 -2.56 15.25
N ALA A 83 -2.15 -2.43 14.10
CA ALA A 83 -0.70 -2.54 13.98
C ALA A 83 -0.16 -1.58 12.91
N ILE A 84 1.12 -1.21 13.04
CA ILE A 84 1.88 -0.56 11.97
C ILE A 84 2.88 -1.61 11.47
N ILE A 85 2.81 -1.98 10.18
CA ILE A 85 3.63 -3.03 9.56
C ILE A 85 4.38 -2.53 8.31
N ASP A 86 5.49 -3.19 7.93
CA ASP A 86 6.40 -2.82 6.83
C ASP A 86 7.31 -4.01 6.48
N TYR A 87 8.44 -3.75 5.82
CA TYR A 87 9.39 -4.79 5.41
C TYR A 87 10.14 -5.50 6.55
N HIS A 88 10.08 -4.99 7.79
CA HIS A 88 10.59 -5.71 8.96
C HIS A 88 9.66 -6.86 9.38
N ASP A 89 8.39 -6.79 8.99
CA ASP A 89 7.39 -7.82 9.26
C ASP A 89 7.52 -8.95 8.23
N LYS A 90 8.13 -10.07 8.67
CA LYS A 90 8.47 -11.19 7.78
C LYS A 90 7.26 -11.68 6.98
N GLY A 91 7.40 -11.69 5.66
CA GLY A 91 6.37 -12.12 4.72
C GLY A 91 5.55 -10.98 4.11
N ASN A 92 5.58 -9.77 4.70
CA ASN A 92 4.94 -8.60 4.11
C ASN A 92 5.67 -8.20 2.82
N PRO A 93 5.00 -8.13 1.66
CA PRO A 93 5.65 -7.73 0.40
C PRO A 93 5.83 -6.21 0.26
N ALA A 94 5.21 -5.39 1.13
CA ALA A 94 5.28 -3.93 1.03
C ALA A 94 6.60 -3.38 1.62
N PRO A 95 7.36 -2.57 0.86
CA PRO A 95 8.59 -1.93 1.35
C PRO A 95 8.32 -0.64 2.15
N TYR A 96 7.07 -0.31 2.41
CA TYR A 96 6.62 0.90 3.11
C TYR A 96 5.62 0.54 4.21
N GLY A 97 5.26 1.53 5.03
CA GLY A 97 4.35 1.37 6.16
C GLY A 97 2.90 1.10 5.76
N LYS A 98 2.22 0.26 6.54
CA LYS A 98 0.76 0.10 6.52
C LYS A 98 0.20 0.27 7.92
N PHE A 99 -0.94 0.94 8.07
CA PHE A 99 -1.73 0.94 9.31
C PHE A 99 -2.87 -0.05 9.18
N VAL A 100 -2.88 -1.10 10.02
CA VAL A 100 -3.67 -2.31 9.77
C VAL A 100 -4.62 -2.59 10.92
N ASN A 101 -5.87 -2.92 10.60
CA ASN A 101 -6.86 -3.46 11.53
C ASN A 101 -6.66 -4.97 11.73
N MET A 102 -5.99 -5.35 12.82
CA MET A 102 -5.66 -6.73 13.18
C MET A 102 -6.84 -7.53 13.73
N ASN A 103 -8.06 -6.98 13.74
CA ASN A 103 -9.29 -7.75 14.01
C ASN A 103 -9.91 -8.31 12.72
N THR A 104 -9.28 -8.09 11.57
CA THR A 104 -9.74 -8.52 10.26
C THR A 104 -8.64 -9.31 9.55
N THR A 105 -9.01 -9.96 8.45
CA THR A 105 -8.09 -10.65 7.54
C THR A 105 -8.19 -10.05 6.15
N LEU A 106 -7.04 -9.72 5.56
CA LEU A 106 -6.93 -9.43 4.13
C LEU A 106 -5.67 -10.09 3.58
N VAL A 107 -5.86 -10.83 2.49
CA VAL A 107 -4.78 -11.31 1.62
C VAL A 107 -5.02 -10.73 0.25
N GLU A 108 -4.16 -9.82 -0.19
CA GLU A 108 -4.30 -9.09 -1.46
C GLU A 108 -4.11 -10.05 -2.65
N THR A 109 -3.05 -10.86 -2.62
CA THR A 109 -2.72 -11.77 -3.72
C THR A 109 -2.35 -13.17 -3.23
N ASP A 110 -2.64 -14.17 -4.05
CA ASP A 110 -2.28 -15.57 -3.81
C ASP A 110 -0.75 -15.78 -3.77
N CYS A 111 -0.03 -15.03 -4.60
CA CYS A 111 1.40 -15.18 -4.79
C CYS A 111 2.28 -14.47 -3.75
N PHE A 112 1.70 -13.57 -2.96
CA PHE A 112 2.30 -13.00 -1.75
C PHE A 112 1.35 -13.27 -0.58
N PRO A 113 1.23 -14.52 -0.11
CA PRO A 113 0.25 -14.92 0.89
C PRO A 113 0.68 -14.39 2.26
N TYR A 114 0.31 -13.14 2.53
CA TYR A 114 0.53 -12.46 3.79
C TYR A 114 -0.83 -12.12 4.41
N SER A 115 -1.09 -12.69 5.58
CA SER A 115 -2.32 -12.40 6.31
C SER A 115 -2.12 -11.12 7.08
N SER A 116 -2.63 -10.04 6.49
CA SER A 116 -2.77 -8.75 7.15
C SER A 116 -4.22 -8.60 7.64
N GLY A 117 -4.69 -7.37 7.73
CA GLY A 117 -6.09 -7.01 7.87
C GLY A 117 -6.39 -5.85 6.92
N ILE A 118 -7.58 -5.28 7.02
CA ILE A 118 -7.92 -4.05 6.32
C ILE A 118 -6.93 -2.96 6.74
N PHE A 119 -6.36 -2.26 5.75
CA PHE A 119 -5.25 -1.36 5.99
C PHE A 119 -5.39 -0.01 5.29
N ILE A 120 -4.58 0.94 5.73
CA ILE A 120 -4.28 2.20 5.05
C ILE A 120 -2.81 2.11 4.63
N ASP A 121 -2.52 2.31 3.34
CA ASP A 121 -1.15 2.37 2.85
C ASP A 121 -0.53 3.72 3.19
N VAL A 122 0.66 3.72 3.79
CA VAL A 122 1.36 4.91 4.28
C VAL A 122 2.69 5.05 3.56
N PHE A 123 2.77 5.97 2.61
CA PHE A 123 3.98 6.19 1.81
C PHE A 123 4.86 7.32 2.35
N PRO A 124 6.19 7.17 2.37
CA PRO A 124 7.08 8.30 2.56
C PRO A 124 7.13 9.19 1.30
N LEU A 125 7.15 10.50 1.53
CA LEU A 125 7.54 11.52 0.57
C LEU A 125 8.92 12.04 0.95
N ASP A 126 9.90 11.65 0.14
CA ASP A 126 11.31 11.91 0.36
C ASP A 126 11.81 13.05 -0.49
N ASN A 127 12.77 13.81 0.03
CA ASN A 127 13.42 14.85 -0.75
C ASN A 127 14.15 14.22 -1.95
N VAL A 128 14.24 14.98 -3.04
CA VAL A 128 15.05 14.61 -4.21
C VAL A 128 16.32 15.43 -4.29
N LYS A 129 17.32 14.90 -5.00
CA LYS A 129 18.53 15.67 -5.33
C LYS A 129 18.23 16.68 -6.43
N ASN A 130 19.07 17.71 -6.51
CA ASN A 130 18.95 18.71 -7.59
C ASN A 130 19.24 18.10 -8.97
N ASP A 131 20.16 17.14 -9.04
CA ASP A 131 20.42 16.35 -10.23
C ASP A 131 19.31 15.31 -10.46
N LEU A 132 18.58 15.48 -11.57
CA LEU A 132 17.48 14.60 -11.97
C LEU A 132 17.96 13.20 -12.37
N GLU A 133 19.11 13.10 -13.04
CA GLU A 133 19.66 11.79 -13.46
C GLU A 133 20.15 11.01 -12.24
N GLU A 134 20.73 11.69 -11.25
CA GLU A 134 21.07 11.06 -9.98
C GLU A 134 19.82 10.58 -9.23
N THR A 135 18.78 11.43 -9.15
CA THR A 135 17.50 11.06 -8.52
C THR A 135 16.87 9.85 -9.22
N LYS A 136 16.93 9.81 -10.56
CA LYS A 136 16.45 8.68 -11.35
C LYS A 136 17.20 7.39 -11.05
N ARG A 137 18.55 7.42 -10.98
CA ARG A 137 19.36 6.25 -10.59
C ARG A 137 19.01 5.75 -9.20
N ILE A 138 18.77 6.66 -8.25
CA ILE A 138 18.34 6.29 -6.89
C ILE A 138 16.98 5.60 -6.96
N LYS A 139 15.99 6.16 -7.67
CA LYS A 139 14.67 5.54 -7.84
C LYS A 139 14.76 4.16 -8.50
N GLU A 140 15.56 4.03 -9.55
CA GLU A 140 15.78 2.75 -10.23
C GLU A 140 16.39 1.70 -9.30
N LYS A 141 17.37 2.08 -8.47
CA LYS A 141 17.94 1.21 -7.44
C LYS A 141 16.88 0.81 -6.41
N VAL A 142 16.15 1.76 -5.83
CA VAL A 142 15.09 1.50 -4.84
C VAL A 142 14.04 0.53 -5.39
N MET A 143 13.56 0.77 -6.62
CA MET A 143 12.59 -0.11 -7.28
C MET A 143 13.15 -1.50 -7.59
N SER A 144 14.43 -1.60 -7.96
CA SER A 144 15.09 -2.88 -8.22
C SER A 144 15.20 -3.69 -6.92
N ASP A 145 15.63 -3.04 -5.85
CA ASP A 145 15.80 -3.64 -4.53
C ASP A 145 14.46 -4.07 -3.93
N MET A 146 13.42 -3.25 -4.10
CA MET A 146 12.03 -3.59 -3.77
C MET A 146 11.57 -4.86 -4.48
N LYS A 147 11.79 -4.97 -5.81
CA LYS A 147 11.39 -6.17 -6.57
C LYS A 147 12.16 -7.41 -6.12
N LEU A 148 13.43 -7.25 -5.77
CA LEU A 148 14.25 -8.35 -5.26
C LEU A 148 13.78 -8.79 -3.85
N TYR A 149 13.46 -7.83 -2.98
CA TYR A 149 12.85 -8.10 -1.68
C TYR A 149 11.51 -8.82 -1.82
N GLN A 150 10.61 -8.32 -2.67
CA GLN A 150 9.31 -8.96 -2.94
C GLN A 150 9.49 -10.40 -3.43
N SER A 151 10.54 -10.69 -4.19
CA SER A 151 10.85 -12.07 -4.61
C SER A 151 11.12 -13.02 -3.44
N SER A 152 11.42 -12.53 -2.24
CA SER A 152 11.51 -13.33 -1.01
C SER A 152 10.16 -13.59 -0.34
N ALA A 153 9.17 -12.72 -0.55
CA ALA A 153 7.80 -12.90 -0.08
C ALA A 153 6.95 -13.76 -1.04
N TYR A 154 7.45 -14.02 -2.26
CA TYR A 154 6.73 -14.80 -3.26
C TYR A 154 6.56 -16.25 -2.79
N ASP A 155 5.33 -16.69 -2.58
CA ASP A 155 5.03 -18.04 -2.13
C ASP A 155 3.73 -18.53 -2.78
N LEU A 156 3.75 -19.75 -3.32
CA LEU A 156 2.57 -20.41 -3.87
C LEU A 156 2.49 -21.82 -3.28
N SER A 157 1.26 -22.30 -3.13
CA SER A 157 1.04 -23.70 -2.77
C SER A 157 1.50 -24.65 -3.88
N TRP A 158 1.87 -25.89 -3.56
CA TRP A 158 2.26 -26.87 -4.57
C TRP A 158 1.14 -27.19 -5.57
N SER A 159 -0.12 -27.09 -5.15
CA SER A 159 -1.27 -27.23 -6.04
C SER A 159 -1.37 -26.08 -7.04
N GLU A 160 -1.09 -24.84 -6.61
CA GLU A 160 -0.98 -23.69 -7.52
C GLU A 160 0.22 -23.83 -8.44
N VAL A 161 1.40 -24.20 -7.93
CA VAL A 161 2.59 -24.46 -8.77
C VAL A 161 2.27 -25.48 -9.87
N PHE A 162 1.57 -26.57 -9.54
CA PHE A 162 1.14 -27.56 -10.52
C PHE A 162 0.17 -26.98 -11.56
N LYS A 163 -0.82 -26.18 -11.15
CA LYS A 163 -1.72 -25.48 -12.08
C LYS A 163 -0.95 -24.55 -13.03
N TYR A 164 -0.04 -23.74 -12.50
CA TYR A 164 0.78 -22.85 -13.32
C TYR A 164 1.68 -23.63 -14.28
N LEU A 165 2.26 -24.75 -13.84
CA LEU A 165 3.06 -25.63 -14.71
C LEU A 165 2.22 -26.22 -15.85
N MET A 166 1.04 -26.77 -15.55
CA MET A 166 0.14 -27.36 -16.55
C MET A 166 -0.36 -26.33 -17.57
N ASN A 167 -0.52 -25.07 -17.15
CA ASN A 167 -0.91 -23.96 -18.01
C ASN A 167 0.28 -23.29 -18.74
N GLY A 168 1.49 -23.85 -18.65
CA GLY A 168 2.68 -23.33 -19.35
C GLY A 168 3.26 -22.04 -18.74
N HIS A 169 2.87 -21.65 -17.53
CA HIS A 169 3.35 -20.45 -16.84
C HIS A 169 4.71 -20.70 -16.16
N LEU A 170 5.71 -21.13 -16.94
CA LEU A 170 7.05 -21.54 -16.45
C LEU A 170 7.78 -20.43 -15.66
N ASN A 171 7.54 -19.17 -15.99
CA ASN A 171 8.13 -18.04 -15.27
C ASN A 171 7.65 -17.94 -13.82
N SER A 172 6.36 -18.19 -13.54
CA SER A 172 5.83 -18.19 -12.18
C SER A 172 6.39 -19.37 -11.38
N VAL A 173 6.46 -20.55 -11.99
CA VAL A 173 7.09 -21.74 -11.37
C VAL A 173 8.54 -21.45 -11.01
N ARG A 174 9.31 -20.85 -11.93
CA ARG A 174 10.71 -20.42 -11.69
C ARG A 174 10.81 -19.44 -10.52
N LYS A 175 9.90 -18.46 -10.43
CA LYS A 175 9.87 -17.50 -9.31
C LYS A 175 9.61 -18.18 -7.96
N VAL A 176 8.67 -19.13 -7.87
CA VAL A 176 8.42 -19.88 -6.63
C VAL A 176 9.67 -20.66 -6.20
N LEU A 177 10.29 -21.38 -7.14
CA LEU A 177 11.50 -22.15 -6.86
C LEU A 177 12.66 -21.26 -6.40
N GLN A 178 12.88 -20.13 -7.07
CA GLN A 178 13.90 -19.16 -6.64
C GLN A 178 13.59 -18.55 -5.28
N SER A 179 12.34 -18.22 -5.01
CA SER A 179 11.92 -17.71 -3.71
C SER A 179 12.24 -18.71 -2.60
N LYS A 180 11.70 -19.94 -2.71
CA LYS A 180 11.86 -20.98 -1.69
C LYS A 180 13.31 -21.42 -1.49
N CYS A 181 14.09 -21.54 -2.57
CA CYS A 181 15.46 -22.06 -2.49
C CYS A 181 16.53 -20.98 -2.24
N ILE A 182 16.25 -19.71 -2.52
CA ILE A 182 17.25 -18.64 -2.50
C ILE A 182 16.76 -17.46 -1.64
N TYR A 183 15.70 -16.79 -2.07
CA TYR A 183 15.38 -15.46 -1.54
C TYR A 183 14.79 -15.49 -0.13
N GLN A 184 13.99 -16.51 0.23
CA GLN A 184 13.49 -16.68 1.60
C GLN A 184 14.62 -16.89 2.61
N HIS A 185 15.69 -17.58 2.22
CA HIS A 185 16.89 -17.75 3.05
C HIS A 185 17.74 -16.47 3.13
N GLN A 186 17.53 -15.52 2.22
CA GLN A 186 18.21 -14.22 2.19
C GLN A 186 17.36 -13.08 2.77
N PHE A 187 16.21 -13.38 3.40
CA PHE A 187 15.28 -12.36 3.90
C PHE A 187 16.00 -11.24 4.69
N ALA A 188 16.83 -11.59 5.69
CA ALA A 188 17.55 -10.60 6.48
C ALA A 188 18.46 -9.68 5.64
N LYS A 189 19.16 -10.23 4.64
CA LYS A 189 19.99 -9.46 3.71
C LYS A 189 19.13 -8.52 2.85
N LEU A 190 17.99 -9.00 2.36
CA LEU A 190 17.09 -8.23 1.51
C LEU A 190 16.37 -7.12 2.29
N SER A 191 15.97 -7.38 3.53
CA SER A 191 15.44 -6.35 4.44
C SER A 191 16.50 -5.30 4.78
N ASN A 192 17.76 -5.70 5.02
CA ASN A 192 18.85 -4.74 5.26
C ASN A 192 19.12 -3.86 4.04
N MET A 193 18.96 -4.36 2.83
CA MET A 193 19.08 -3.57 1.60
C MET A 193 17.98 -2.51 1.50
N LEU A 194 16.75 -2.81 1.96
CA LEU A 194 15.69 -1.79 2.05
C LEU A 194 16.03 -0.75 3.13
N GLU A 195 16.55 -1.18 4.28
CA GLU A 195 17.02 -0.26 5.33
C GLU A 195 18.15 0.67 4.83
N GLU A 196 19.10 0.15 4.04
CA GLU A 196 20.14 0.95 3.41
C GLU A 196 19.54 2.01 2.47
N ASN A 197 18.52 1.65 1.69
CA ASN A 197 17.81 2.59 0.84
C ASN A 197 17.10 3.68 1.66
N GLU A 198 16.37 3.32 2.71
CA GLU A 198 15.72 4.27 3.62
C GLU A 198 16.74 5.23 4.25
N ASN A 199 17.92 4.73 4.64
CA ASN A 199 19.01 5.57 5.14
C ASN A 199 19.56 6.52 4.08
N VAL A 200 19.68 6.10 2.82
CA VAL A 200 20.06 7.00 1.73
C VAL A 200 19.01 8.11 1.58
N LEU A 201 17.72 7.74 1.51
CA LEU A 201 16.62 8.68 1.29
C LEU A 201 16.48 9.70 2.44
N ARG A 202 16.60 9.26 3.70
CA ARG A 202 16.63 10.13 4.90
C ARG A 202 17.67 11.24 4.81
N ASN A 203 18.79 10.99 4.16
CA ASN A 203 19.92 11.91 4.09
C ASN A 203 19.89 12.83 2.85
N ILE A 204 18.88 12.71 1.99
CA ILE A 204 18.70 13.64 0.87
C ILE A 204 18.03 14.91 1.39
N ASN A 205 18.60 16.05 1.02
CA ASN A 205 18.04 17.37 1.28
C ASN A 205 17.62 18.01 -0.04
N GLY A 206 16.48 18.68 -0.04
CA GLY A 206 15.93 19.32 -1.22
C GLY A 206 14.64 20.08 -0.92
N ASP A 207 14.23 20.91 -1.87
CA ASP A 207 12.99 21.69 -1.89
C ASP A 207 11.87 21.00 -2.68
N ARG A 208 12.15 19.82 -3.22
CA ARG A 208 11.22 18.98 -3.97
C ARG A 208 11.18 17.58 -3.35
N VAL A 209 10.04 16.92 -3.48
CA VAL A 209 9.78 15.60 -2.92
C VAL A 209 9.26 14.62 -3.97
N LEU A 210 9.44 13.34 -3.71
CA LEU A 210 9.05 12.21 -4.55
C LEU A 210 8.69 11.01 -3.67
N ASN A 211 7.70 10.22 -4.10
CA ASN A 211 7.51 8.87 -3.57
C ASN A 211 8.37 7.88 -4.37
N TYR A 212 9.40 7.32 -3.73
CA TYR A 212 10.33 6.39 -4.39
C TYR A 212 9.75 4.99 -4.63
N TYR A 213 8.58 4.69 -4.04
CA TYR A 213 7.95 3.38 -4.04
C TYR A 213 6.81 3.22 -5.07
N THR A 214 6.57 4.21 -5.93
CA THR A 214 5.58 4.08 -7.01
C THR A 214 6.23 3.80 -8.37
N PHE A 215 5.38 3.34 -9.30
CA PHE A 215 5.75 3.08 -10.69
C PHE A 215 5.55 4.28 -11.62
N TYR A 216 5.23 5.46 -11.10
CA TYR A 216 5.10 6.66 -11.93
C TYR A 216 6.46 7.10 -12.50
N LYS A 217 6.40 7.72 -13.69
CA LYS A 217 7.56 8.36 -14.29
C LYS A 217 8.02 9.52 -13.41
N ILE A 218 9.32 9.59 -13.13
CA ILE A 218 9.91 10.56 -12.20
C ILE A 218 9.55 12.01 -12.56
N GLU A 219 9.46 12.34 -13.85
CA GLU A 219 9.14 13.68 -14.35
C GLU A 219 7.74 14.14 -13.93
N LYS A 220 6.81 13.19 -13.74
CA LYS A 220 5.45 13.44 -13.27
C LYS A 220 5.33 13.49 -11.75
N GLU A 221 6.26 12.86 -11.04
CA GLU A 221 6.10 12.56 -9.62
C GLU A 221 7.05 13.35 -8.70
N ILE A 222 7.91 14.20 -9.27
CA ILE A 222 8.63 15.20 -8.48
C ILE A 222 7.73 16.41 -8.26
N PHE A 223 7.48 16.72 -6.99
CA PHE A 223 6.62 17.81 -6.55
C PHE A 223 7.39 18.87 -5.76
N PRO A 224 7.05 20.16 -5.87
CA PRO A 224 7.50 21.17 -4.91
C PRO A 224 7.08 20.79 -3.48
N LYS A 225 8.03 20.81 -2.54
CA LYS A 225 7.77 20.47 -1.13
C LYS A 225 6.78 21.43 -0.48
N GLU A 226 6.75 22.68 -0.95
CA GLU A 226 5.79 23.71 -0.53
C GLU A 226 4.32 23.30 -0.72
N TRP A 227 4.00 22.44 -1.70
CA TRP A 227 2.64 21.91 -1.89
C TRP A 227 2.17 21.10 -0.68
N PHE A 228 3.11 20.57 0.11
CA PHE A 228 2.88 19.78 1.33
C PHE A 228 3.18 20.58 2.62
N SER A 229 3.32 21.91 2.53
CA SER A 229 3.64 22.78 3.68
C SER A 229 2.55 22.82 4.76
N GLY A 230 1.31 22.48 4.39
CA GLY A 230 0.17 22.38 5.28
C GLY A 230 -0.92 21.48 4.69
N THR A 231 -2.02 21.33 5.42
CA THR A 231 -3.16 20.51 5.02
C THR A 231 -4.40 21.37 4.80
N ILE A 232 -5.31 20.86 3.96
CA ILE A 232 -6.70 21.29 3.93
C ILE A 232 -7.59 20.09 4.30
N GLU A 233 -8.61 20.34 5.10
CA GLU A 233 -9.58 19.32 5.50
C GLU A 233 -10.75 19.31 4.49
N VAL A 234 -11.08 18.14 3.96
CA VAL A 234 -12.17 17.97 2.99
C VAL A 234 -13.11 16.81 3.37
N PRO A 235 -14.39 16.82 2.94
CA PRO A 235 -15.30 15.70 3.15
C PRO A 235 -14.86 14.43 2.40
N PHE A 236 -15.01 13.28 3.05
CA PHE A 236 -14.83 11.95 2.46
C PHE A 236 -15.74 10.95 3.17
N GLU A 237 -16.75 10.45 2.48
CA GLU A 237 -17.81 9.63 3.09
C GLU A 237 -18.45 10.34 4.31
N ASP A 238 -18.47 9.70 5.48
CA ASP A 238 -18.96 10.24 6.75
C ASP A 238 -17.85 10.88 7.61
N ILE A 239 -16.64 11.02 7.07
CA ILE A 239 -15.47 11.60 7.75
C ILE A 239 -14.92 12.82 7.01
N ARG A 240 -13.87 13.38 7.60
CA ARG A 240 -13.02 14.37 6.95
C ARG A 240 -11.58 13.90 6.93
N ILE A 241 -10.89 14.23 5.84
CA ILE A 241 -9.51 13.81 5.61
C ILE A 241 -8.67 15.00 5.18
N ASN A 242 -7.35 14.90 5.40
CA ASN A 242 -6.39 15.91 5.03
C ASN A 242 -5.85 15.69 3.62
N LEU A 243 -5.88 16.74 2.80
CA LEU A 243 -5.15 16.83 1.54
C LEU A 243 -4.01 17.84 1.68
N PRO A 244 -2.97 17.78 0.82
CA PRO A 244 -1.94 18.81 0.82
C PRO A 244 -2.53 20.14 0.34
N VAL A 245 -2.01 21.28 0.82
CA VAL A 245 -2.49 22.61 0.37
C VAL A 245 -2.39 22.81 -1.14
N GLY A 246 -1.38 22.21 -1.78
CA GLY A 246 -1.21 22.16 -3.23
C GLY A 246 -1.85 20.94 -3.89
N TYR A 247 -2.95 20.39 -3.35
CA TYR A 247 -3.58 19.17 -3.88
C TYR A 247 -3.97 19.29 -5.35
N HIS A 248 -4.42 20.48 -5.78
CA HIS A 248 -4.89 20.67 -7.15
C HIS A 248 -3.73 20.55 -8.14
N GLU A 249 -2.60 21.19 -7.86
CA GLU A 249 -1.38 21.12 -8.65
C GLU A 249 -0.78 19.71 -8.63
N TYR A 250 -0.73 19.08 -7.45
CA TYR A 250 -0.30 17.69 -7.28
C TYR A 250 -1.11 16.73 -8.17
N LEU A 251 -2.44 16.76 -8.07
CA LEU A 251 -3.32 15.89 -8.85
C LEU A 251 -3.28 16.20 -10.34
N SER A 252 -3.28 17.49 -10.71
CA SER A 252 -3.22 17.91 -12.11
C SER A 252 -1.91 17.49 -12.78
N LYS A 253 -0.78 17.57 -12.07
CA LYS A 253 0.51 17.15 -12.60
C LYS A 253 0.57 15.64 -12.83
N LEU A 254 0.06 14.84 -11.89
CA LEU A 254 0.16 13.39 -11.94
C LEU A 254 -0.86 12.78 -12.91
N PHE A 255 -2.11 13.24 -12.86
CA PHE A 255 -3.26 12.62 -13.53
C PHE A 255 -3.83 13.46 -14.69
N GLY A 256 -3.42 14.71 -14.87
CA GLY A 256 -3.99 15.61 -15.87
C GLY A 256 -5.37 16.11 -15.44
N ASP A 257 -6.35 16.08 -16.34
CA ASP A 257 -7.74 16.40 -16.00
C ASP A 257 -8.39 15.27 -15.19
N TYR A 258 -8.11 15.25 -13.89
CA TYR A 258 -8.61 14.24 -12.96
C TYR A 258 -10.09 14.44 -12.59
N MET A 259 -10.70 15.57 -12.94
CA MET A 259 -12.11 15.85 -12.66
C MET A 259 -13.03 15.15 -13.67
N THR A 260 -12.56 14.96 -14.91
CA THR A 260 -13.25 14.15 -15.91
C THR A 260 -13.12 12.66 -15.59
N LEU A 261 -14.25 11.94 -15.67
CA LEU A 261 -14.26 10.50 -15.47
C LEU A 261 -13.54 9.79 -16.63
N PRO A 262 -12.76 8.73 -16.35
CA PRO A 262 -12.21 7.91 -17.42
C PRO A 262 -13.34 7.20 -18.18
N PRO A 263 -13.11 6.73 -19.41
CA PRO A 263 -14.03 5.86 -20.14
C PRO A 263 -14.50 4.67 -19.30
N VAL A 264 -15.75 4.23 -19.48
CA VAL A 264 -16.40 3.18 -18.65
C VAL A 264 -15.61 1.87 -18.65
N ASP A 265 -14.98 1.50 -19.76
CA ASP A 265 -14.12 0.31 -19.88
C ASP A 265 -12.85 0.37 -19.03
N LYS A 266 -12.48 1.57 -18.56
CA LYS A 266 -11.34 1.81 -17.66
C LYS A 266 -11.78 2.07 -16.22
N GLN A 267 -13.07 2.02 -15.92
CA GLN A 267 -13.63 2.19 -14.57
C GLN A 267 -13.67 0.83 -13.85
N VAL A 268 -12.49 0.23 -13.66
CA VAL A 268 -12.32 -1.09 -13.04
C VAL A 268 -11.33 -0.99 -11.89
N SER A 269 -11.51 -1.78 -10.83
CA SER A 269 -10.48 -1.91 -9.79
C SER A 269 -9.25 -2.59 -10.39
N HIS A 270 -8.08 -2.12 -9.97
CA HIS A 270 -6.80 -2.74 -10.29
C HIS A 270 -6.27 -3.62 -9.16
N HIS A 271 -7.00 -3.70 -8.04
CA HIS A 271 -6.62 -4.47 -6.88
C HIS A 271 -7.18 -5.88 -6.97
N SER A 272 -6.42 -6.82 -6.39
CA SER A 272 -6.86 -8.19 -6.17
C SER A 272 -7.18 -8.34 -4.69
N GLN A 273 -8.25 -9.08 -4.40
CA GLN A 273 -8.56 -9.52 -3.05
C GLN A 273 -8.67 -11.04 -3.08
N TYR A 274 -7.57 -11.73 -2.76
CA TYR A 274 -7.55 -13.18 -2.78
C TYR A 274 -8.40 -13.80 -1.66
N TYR A 275 -8.40 -13.17 -0.49
CA TYR A 275 -9.23 -13.57 0.65
C TYR A 275 -9.51 -12.36 1.55
N CYS A 276 -10.74 -12.23 2.05
CA CYS A 276 -11.06 -11.20 3.03
C CYS A 276 -12.06 -11.72 4.09
N ASN A 277 -11.78 -11.40 5.35
CA ASN A 277 -12.68 -11.65 6.49
C ASN A 277 -12.75 -10.41 7.37
N LEU A 278 -13.95 -9.83 7.50
CA LEU A 278 -14.18 -8.59 8.24
C LEU A 278 -14.44 -8.80 9.74
N ARG A 279 -14.39 -10.05 10.24
CA ARG A 279 -14.76 -10.40 11.63
C ARG A 279 -13.63 -10.90 12.50
N GLU A 280 -12.58 -11.45 11.90
CA GLU A 280 -11.49 -12.08 12.63
C GLU A 280 -10.20 -12.06 11.82
N HIS A 281 -9.07 -12.14 12.55
CA HIS A 281 -7.75 -12.31 11.97
C HIS A 281 -7.38 -13.79 11.94
N LEU A 282 -6.97 -14.28 10.76
CA LEU A 282 -6.70 -15.69 10.51
C LEU A 282 -5.25 -15.88 10.08
N SER A 283 -4.64 -17.01 10.44
CA SER A 283 -3.35 -17.38 9.86
C SER A 283 -3.51 -17.87 8.41
N ILE A 284 -2.43 -17.89 7.65
CA ILE A 284 -2.42 -18.43 6.28
C ILE A 284 -2.90 -19.89 6.21
N GLU A 285 -2.68 -20.68 7.27
CA GLU A 285 -3.14 -22.08 7.32
C GLU A 285 -4.67 -22.19 7.51
N GLU A 286 -5.27 -21.35 8.37
CA GLU A 286 -6.72 -21.21 8.48
C GLU A 286 -7.34 -20.74 7.16
N ILE A 287 -6.75 -19.73 6.52
CA ILE A 287 -7.24 -19.17 5.24
C ILE A 287 -7.26 -20.25 4.16
N ARG A 288 -6.16 -21.00 3.99
CA ARG A 288 -6.08 -22.12 3.04
C ARG A 288 -7.16 -23.19 3.28
N ARG A 289 -7.48 -23.48 4.55
CA ARG A 289 -8.57 -24.41 4.92
C ARG A 289 -9.97 -23.87 4.62
N ARG A 290 -10.17 -22.56 4.67
CA ARG A 290 -11.46 -21.92 4.32
C ARG A 290 -11.64 -21.82 2.82
N LEU A 291 -10.59 -21.45 2.09
CA LEU A 291 -10.58 -21.42 0.63
C LEU A 291 -10.90 -22.79 0.02
N SER A 292 -10.42 -23.89 0.61
CA SER A 292 -10.75 -25.25 0.13
C SER A 292 -12.23 -25.62 0.29
N LYS A 293 -12.97 -24.90 1.15
CA LYS A 293 -14.42 -25.01 1.32
C LYS A 293 -15.21 -24.00 0.48
N GLY A 294 -14.54 -23.14 -0.28
CA GLY A 294 -15.16 -22.09 -1.08
C GLY A 294 -15.48 -20.80 -0.31
N GLU A 295 -15.01 -20.65 0.93
CA GLU A 295 -15.16 -19.41 1.70
C GLU A 295 -14.06 -18.42 1.27
N VAL A 296 -14.44 -17.36 0.55
CA VAL A 296 -13.52 -16.33 0.04
C VAL A 296 -13.73 -14.98 0.71
N TYR A 297 -14.99 -14.56 0.87
CA TYR A 297 -15.38 -13.30 1.46
C TYR A 297 -16.31 -13.56 2.65
N VAL A 298 -15.87 -13.14 3.85
CA VAL A 298 -16.61 -13.32 5.10
C VAL A 298 -16.89 -11.95 5.69
N MET A 299 -18.16 -11.60 5.80
CA MET A 299 -18.66 -10.41 6.51
C MET A 299 -19.21 -10.80 7.85
#